data_AF-A0A919Z128-F1
#
_entry.id   AF-A0A919Z128-F1
#
_cell.length_a   1.000
_cell.length_b   1.000
_cell.length_c   1.000
_cell.angle_alpha   90.00
_cell.angle_beta   90.00
_cell.angle_gamma   90.00
#
_symmetry.space_group_name_H-M   'P 1'
#
loop_
_entity.id
_entity.type
_entity.pdbx_description
1 polymer ?
#
loop_
_entity_poly.entity_id
_entity_poly.type
_entity_poly.pdbx_seq_one_letter_code
_entity_poly.pdbx_strand_id
1 'polypeptide(L)'
;MFAKLRLNKAVSFLIGNFFWLVGFALFVWQIYYVSDGQRNMLLAGLSQHFMLPFVYIGTKLLVFSKAEVIRSNAVIILAYLSMLVTFSAGLLYSLIKHMGNRERREGLELEKH
;
A
#
# COMPACT_ATOMS: atom_id res chain seq x y z
N MET A 1 -10.67 17.78 -0.94
CA MET A 1 -9.75 18.86 -1.36
C MET A 1 -8.74 18.44 -2.47
N PHE A 2 -8.61 17.16 -2.84
CA PHE A 2 -7.71 16.70 -3.92
C PHE A 2 -8.35 16.55 -5.31
N ALA A 3 -9.61 16.96 -5.50
CA ALA A 3 -10.36 16.73 -6.73
C ALA A 3 -9.99 17.67 -7.91
N LYS A 4 -9.07 18.62 -7.72
CA LYS A 4 -8.71 19.64 -8.73
C LYS A 4 -7.28 19.56 -9.26
N LEU A 5 -6.42 18.69 -8.75
CA LEU A 5 -5.12 18.51 -9.37
C LEU A 5 -5.26 17.54 -10.53
N ARG A 6 -5.07 18.08 -11.73
CA ARG A 6 -4.87 17.39 -13.01
C ARG A 6 -3.56 16.58 -13.01
N LEU A 7 -3.19 16.01 -11.88
CA LEU A 7 -2.02 15.16 -11.70
C LEU A 7 -2.27 13.85 -12.42
N ASN A 8 -1.27 13.41 -13.18
CA ASN A 8 -1.26 12.11 -13.80
C ASN A 8 -1.56 11.06 -12.72
N LYS A 9 -2.51 10.14 -12.97
CA LYS A 9 -2.96 9.17 -11.95
C LYS A 9 -1.81 8.38 -11.31
N ALA A 10 -0.78 8.09 -12.11
CA ALA A 10 0.44 7.44 -11.65
C ALA A 10 1.19 8.29 -10.60
N VAL A 11 1.21 9.62 -10.75
CA VAL A 11 1.86 10.53 -9.79
C VAL A 11 1.04 10.62 -8.50
N SER A 12 -0.28 10.70 -8.58
CA SER A 12 -1.14 10.66 -7.38
C SER A 12 -1.01 9.33 -6.63
N PHE A 13 -0.85 8.22 -7.37
CA PHE A 13 -0.55 6.92 -6.78
C PHE A 13 0.82 6.92 -6.10
N LEU A 14 1.86 7.40 -6.77
CA LEU A 14 3.21 7.47 -6.19
C LEU A 14 3.23 8.33 -4.92
N ILE A 15 2.62 9.51 -4.93
CA ILE A 15 2.56 10.40 -3.76
C ILE A 15 1.78 9.75 -2.61
N GLY A 16 0.63 9.13 -2.91
CA GLY A 16 -0.16 8.41 -1.91
C GLY A 16 0.59 7.21 -1.31
N ASN A 17 1.45 6.57 -2.10
CA ASN A 17 2.24 5.44 -1.64
C ASN A 17 3.59 5.82 -1.01
N PHE A 18 4.12 7.01 -1.31
CA PHE A 18 5.45 7.44 -0.90
C PHE A 18 5.58 7.51 0.62
N PHE A 19 4.60 8.10 1.30
CA PHE A 19 4.65 8.28 2.76
C PHE A 19 4.72 6.95 3.52
N TRP A 20 3.94 5.94 3.12
CA TRP A 20 3.99 4.65 3.79
C TRP A 20 5.16 3.77 3.33
N LEU A 21 5.64 3.92 2.08
CA LEU A 21 6.87 3.27 1.62
C LEU A 21 8.09 3.75 2.41
N VAL A 22 8.18 5.05 2.69
CA VAL A 22 9.19 5.61 3.59
C VAL A 22 9.03 5.02 5.00
N GLY A 23 7.80 4.91 5.50
CA GLY A 23 7.50 4.23 6.77
C GLY A 23 7.99 2.77 6.79
N PHE A 24 7.74 2.01 5.73
CA PHE A 24 8.19 0.63 5.60
C PHE A 24 9.72 0.52 5.56
N ALA A 25 10.38 1.38 4.79
CA ALA A 25 11.84 1.41 4.72
C ALA A 25 12.46 1.74 6.10
N LEU A 26 11.89 2.70 6.83
CA LEU A 26 12.30 3.02 8.20
C LEU A 26 12.09 1.83 9.16
N PHE A 27 10.98 1.10 9.03
CA PHE A 27 10.72 -0.09 9.82
C PHE A 27 11.77 -1.18 9.56
N VAL A 28 12.05 -1.49 8.29
CA VAL A 28 13.07 -2.48 7.91
C VAL A 28 14.45 -2.05 8.42
N TRP A 29 14.79 -0.78 8.26
CA TRP A 29 16.04 -0.24 8.78
C TRP A 29 16.17 -0.42 10.30
N GLN A 30 15.17 0.01 11.08
CA GLN A 30 15.21 -0.08 12.54
C GLN A 30 15.26 -1.52 13.06
N ILE A 31 14.56 -2.45 12.42
CA ILE A 31 14.50 -3.84 12.89
C ILE A 31 15.72 -4.65 12.48
N TYR A 32 16.20 -4.52 11.24
CA TYR A 32 17.24 -5.38 10.69
C TYR A 32 18.65 -4.80 10.80
N TYR A 33 18.81 -3.47 10.75
CA TYR A 33 20.14 -2.83 10.73
C TYR A 33 20.51 -2.18 12.06
N VAL A 34 19.54 -1.86 12.94
CA VAL A 34 19.81 -1.23 14.23
C VAL A 34 19.70 -2.26 15.36
N SER A 35 20.75 -2.36 16.16
CA SER A 35 20.80 -3.20 17.37
C SER A 35 19.72 -2.78 18.37
N ASP A 36 19.14 -3.74 19.09
CA ASP A 36 17.98 -3.54 19.97
C ASP A 36 18.15 -2.35 20.94
N GLY A 37 19.36 -2.17 21.49
CA GLY A 37 19.67 -1.09 22.44
C GLY A 37 19.87 0.30 21.82
N GLN A 38 19.94 0.42 20.49
CA GLN A 38 20.10 1.70 19.78
C GLN A 38 18.88 2.07 18.94
N ARG A 39 17.81 1.27 18.99
CA ARG A 39 16.57 1.55 18.26
C ARG A 39 15.91 2.80 18.77
N ASN A 40 15.54 3.67 17.84
CA ASN A 40 14.75 4.84 18.18
C ASN A 40 13.27 4.42 18.24
N MET A 41 12.74 4.28 19.47
CA MET A 41 11.34 3.86 19.70
C MET A 41 10.30 4.79 19.06
N LEU A 42 10.56 6.10 18.99
CA LEU A 42 9.66 7.05 18.34
C LEU A 42 9.61 6.79 16.83
N LEU A 43 10.77 6.57 16.22
CA LEU A 43 10.86 6.30 14.78
C LEU A 43 10.26 4.94 14.42
N ALA A 44 10.50 3.92 15.25
CA ALA A 44 9.87 2.61 15.13
C ALA A 44 8.34 2.69 15.29
N GLY A 45 7.84 3.42 16.29
CA GLY A 45 6.42 3.62 16.50
C GLY A 45 5.74 4.37 15.35
N LEU A 46 6.36 5.44 14.85
CA LEU A 46 5.86 6.21 13.71
C LEU A 46 5.81 5.35 12.45
N SER A 47 6.84 4.53 12.22
CA SER A 47 6.87 3.59 11.10
C SER A 47 5.75 2.56 11.20
N GLN A 48 5.37 2.11 12.39
CA GLN A 48 4.30 1.12 12.55
C GLN A 48 2.89 1.71 12.42
N HIS A 49 2.74 3.04 12.52
CA HIS A 49 1.43 3.69 12.50
C HIS A 49 0.72 3.54 11.14
N PHE A 50 1.48 3.57 10.04
CA PHE A 50 0.93 3.49 8.68
C PHE A 50 0.26 2.15 8.36
N MET A 51 0.75 1.05 8.94
CA MET A 51 0.25 -0.30 8.65
C MET A 51 -0.87 -0.75 9.61
N LEU A 52 -1.20 0.04 10.64
CA LEU A 52 -2.24 -0.28 11.63
C LEU A 52 -3.58 -0.75 11.03
N PRO A 53 -4.13 -0.10 9.98
CA PRO A 53 -5.39 -0.55 9.38
C PRO A 53 -5.32 -1.97 8.77
N PHE A 54 -4.10 -2.41 8.41
CA PHE A 54 -3.84 -3.70 7.76
C PHE A 54 -3.32 -4.77 8.73
N VAL A 55 -3.09 -4.44 10.01
CA VAL A 55 -2.64 -5.40 11.04
C VAL A 55 -3.60 -6.57 11.17
N TYR A 56 -4.91 -6.31 11.11
CA TYR A 56 -5.92 -7.36 11.18
C TYR A 56 -5.76 -8.37 10.04
N ILE A 57 -5.56 -7.88 8.81
CA ILE A 57 -5.34 -8.72 7.63
C ILE A 57 -4.02 -9.49 7.77
N GLY A 58 -2.93 -8.82 8.17
CA GLY A 58 -1.63 -9.46 8.40
C GLY A 58 -1.70 -10.57 9.45
N THR A 59 -2.44 -10.35 10.53
CA THR A 59 -2.67 -11.34 11.59
C THR A 59 -3.46 -12.53 11.07
N LYS A 60 -4.56 -12.28 10.35
CA LYS A 60 -5.37 -13.34 9.73
C LYS A 60 -4.58 -14.17 8.74
N LEU A 61 -3.72 -13.54 7.94
CA LEU A 61 -2.86 -14.24 6.98
C LEU A 61 -1.90 -15.19 7.71
N LEU A 62 -1.28 -14.72 8.80
CA LEU A 62 -0.35 -15.51 9.58
C LEU A 62 -1.02 -16.71 10.27
N VAL A 63 -2.23 -16.50 10.82
CA VAL A 63 -3.07 -17.56 11.39
C VAL A 63 -3.48 -18.57 10.31
N PHE A 64 -3.87 -18.09 9.13
CA PHE A 64 -4.22 -18.93 7.99
C PHE A 64 -3.03 -19.79 7.53
N SER A 65 -1.82 -19.25 7.56
CA SER A 65 -0.58 -19.98 7.26
C SER A 65 -0.19 -21.02 8.32
N LYS A 66 -1.00 -21.23 9.37
CA LYS A 66 -0.73 -22.15 10.49
C LYS A 66 0.62 -21.92 11.16
N ALA A 67 1.04 -20.66 11.26
CA ALA A 67 2.26 -20.33 11.99
C ALA A 67 2.10 -20.71 13.46
N GLU A 68 2.98 -21.57 13.98
CA GLU A 68 2.97 -21.99 15.39
C GLU A 68 3.26 -20.82 16.35
N VAL A 69 4.01 -19.81 15.89
CA VAL A 69 4.37 -18.64 16.70
C VAL A 69 4.03 -17.35 15.96
N ILE A 70 3.14 -16.55 16.55
CA ILE A 70 2.79 -15.22 16.07
C ILE A 70 3.90 -14.25 16.50
N ARG A 71 4.84 -13.95 15.60
CA ARG A 71 5.86 -12.92 15.81
C ARG A 71 5.35 -11.58 15.32
N SER A 72 5.38 -10.55 16.17
CA SER A 72 4.89 -9.21 15.84
C SER A 72 5.53 -8.63 14.57
N ASN A 73 6.83 -8.81 14.39
CA ASN A 73 7.53 -8.33 13.19
C ASN A 73 6.98 -8.96 11.89
N ALA A 74 6.62 -10.25 11.92
CA ALA A 74 6.05 -10.93 10.77
C ALA A 74 4.65 -10.39 10.44
N VAL A 75 3.82 -10.11 11.45
CA VAL A 75 2.51 -9.46 11.27
C VAL A 75 2.66 -8.09 10.62
N ILE A 76 3.64 -7.29 11.08
CA ILE A 76 3.90 -5.95 10.55
C ILE A 76 4.31 -6.02 9.07
N ILE A 77 5.21 -6.93 8.71
CA ILE A 77 5.62 -7.14 7.31
C ILE A 77 4.43 -7.56 6.45
N LEU A 78 3.62 -8.50 6.92
CA LEU A 78 2.43 -8.97 6.19
C LEU A 78 1.36 -7.88 6.04
N ALA A 79 1.21 -7.01 7.04
CA ALA A 79 0.31 -5.87 6.95
C ALA A 79 0.78 -4.88 5.88
N TYR A 80 2.09 -4.59 5.83
CA TYR A 80 2.68 -3.76 4.78
C TYR A 80 2.54 -4.36 3.38
N LEU A 81 2.73 -5.68 3.24
CA LEU A 81 2.51 -6.38 1.96
C LEU A 81 1.03 -6.34 1.54
N SER A 82 0.12 -6.56 2.49
CA SER A 82 -1.33 -6.50 2.23
C SER A 82 -1.73 -5.09 1.76
N MET A 83 -1.18 -4.06 2.39
CA MET A 83 -1.37 -2.66 1.99
C MET A 83 -0.88 -2.42 0.56
N LEU A 84 0.33 -2.89 0.20
CA LEU A 84 0.87 -2.83 -1.16
C LEU A 84 -0.11 -3.43 -2.19
N VAL A 85 -0.64 -4.62 -1.89
CA VAL A 85 -1.56 -5.33 -2.77
C VAL A 85 -2.87 -4.57 -2.93
N THR A 86 -3.45 -4.07 -1.85
CA THR A 86 -4.70 -3.29 -1.89
C THR A 86 -4.55 -2.02 -2.73
N PHE A 87 -3.46 -1.28 -2.55
CA PHE A 87 -3.21 -0.09 -3.36
C PHE A 87 -2.99 -0.45 -4.84
N SER A 88 -2.19 -1.48 -5.11
CA SER A 88 -1.92 -1.94 -6.48
C SER A 88 -3.20 -2.39 -7.20
N ALA A 89 -4.08 -3.14 -6.50
CA ALA A 89 -5.38 -3.55 -7.02
C ALA A 89 -6.29 -2.35 -7.32
N GLY A 90 -6.31 -1.33 -6.45
CA GLY A 90 -7.04 -0.09 -6.68
C GLY A 90 -6.56 0.67 -7.92
N LEU A 91 -5.24 0.71 -8.17
CA LEU A 91 -4.68 1.31 -9.37
C LEU A 91 -5.05 0.50 -10.62
N LEU A 92 -4.90 -0.82 -10.58
CA LEU A 92 -5.23 -1.70 -11.70
C LEU A 92 -6.72 -1.56 -12.09
N TYR A 93 -7.62 -1.56 -11.10
CA TYR A 93 -9.05 -1.32 -11.33
C TYR A 93 -9.31 0.05 -11.99
N SER A 94 -8.63 1.11 -11.53
CA SER A 94 -8.75 2.45 -12.11
C SER A 94 -8.25 2.52 -13.56
N LEU A 95 -7.20 1.76 -13.90
CA LEU A 95 -6.68 1.66 -15.26
C LEU A 95 -7.65 0.92 -16.18
N ILE A 96 -8.10 -0.27 -15.78
CA ILE A 96 -9.05 -1.08 -16.56
C ILE A 96 -10.33 -0.29 -16.84
N LYS A 97 -10.89 0.37 -15.81
CA LYS A 97 -12.08 1.21 -15.96
C LYS A 97 -11.87 2.38 -16.94
N HIS A 98 -10.67 2.96 -16.99
CA HIS A 98 -10.38 4.04 -17.93
C HIS A 98 -10.20 3.56 -19.36
N MET A 99 -9.64 2.36 -19.58
CA MET A 99 -9.53 1.79 -20.92
C MET A 99 -10.93 1.49 -21.49
N GLY A 100 -11.80 0.83 -20.72
CA GLY A 100 -13.17 0.55 -21.18
C GLY A 100 -14.00 1.82 -21.45
N ASN A 101 -13.81 2.88 -20.67
CA ASN A 101 -14.46 4.17 -20.93
C ASN A 101 -13.96 4.87 -22.20
N ARG A 102 -12.71 4.59 -22.63
CA ARG A 102 -12.13 5.17 -23.84
C ARG A 102 -12.67 4.47 -25.09
N GLU A 103 -12.69 3.14 -25.09
CA GLU A 103 -13.26 2.34 -26.18
C GLU A 103 -14.74 2.66 -26.41
N ARG A 104 -15.52 2.83 -25.32
CA ARG A 104 -16.93 3.20 -25.43
C ARG A 104 -17.15 4.59 -26.03
N ARG A 105 -16.21 5.53 -25.84
CA ARG A 105 -16.28 6.86 -26.47
C ARG A 105 -15.95 6.79 -27.96
N GLU A 106 -14.90 6.05 -28.32
CA GLU A 106 -14.48 5.89 -29.72
C GLU A 106 -15.56 5.16 -30.54
N GLY A 107 -16.24 4.15 -29.98
CA GLY A 107 -17.38 3.50 -30.64
C GLY A 107 -18.58 4.43 -30.88
N LEU A 108 -18.91 5.32 -29.93
CA LEU A 108 -19.99 6.29 -30.06
C LEU A 108 -19.70 7.42 -31.07
N GLU A 109 -18.43 7.67 -31.39
CA GLU A 109 -18.06 8.64 -32.43
C GLU A 109 -18.10 8.01 -33.83
N LEU A 110 -17.78 6.72 -33.95
CA LEU A 110 -17.91 5.98 -35.21
C LEU A 110 -19.37 5.76 -35.62
N GLU A 111 -20.30 5.62 -34.68
CA GLU A 111 -21.74 5.45 -34.97
C GLU A 111 -22.43 6.74 -35.45
N LYS A 112 -21.74 7.89 -35.37
CA LYS A 112 -22.28 9.20 -35.79
C LYS A 112 -21.94 9.57 -37.24
N HIS A 113 -21.20 8.73 -37.96
CA HIS A 113 -20.79 8.93 -39.35
C HIS A 113 -21.35 7.83 -40.25
#